data_AF-A0A7W1RZP1-F1
#
_entry.id   AF-A0A7W1RZP1-F1
#
_cell.length_a   1.000
_cell.length_b   1.000
_cell.length_c   1.000
_cell.angle_alpha   90.00
_cell.angle_beta   90.00
_cell.angle_gamma   90.00
#
_symmetry.space_group_name_H-M   'P 1'
#
loop_
_entity.id
_entity.type
_entity.pdbx_description
1 polymer ?
#
loop_
_entity_poly.entity_id
_entity_poly.type
_entity_poly.pdbx_seq_one_letter_code
_entity_poly.pdbx_strand_id
1 'polypeptide(L)'
;MDLALDASLKLRPQATRRFLAAALTRAAPTADALSAAGVPRYEAIEFVRRLRQAGEFGEGGWSAPVRDAYRRRLDGDAPPRISEISSQERPREKALASGVGALSDGELIALLLRTGGSDGGVMALAERLLTRHDGIVGLSSCDILSLSSERGMGPAKAAELAGAFELGRRLARARRRERPLLRCVGDVYAILAPDLVGLRHEELWCLPLDPHARLIGEPRVVSRGDVDGTDAGPRAFFRLALAAGATSVIAVHNHPSGDATPSHADRQITLRLVTAGRLLDVALADHVIIGDAGRSTSLRAYEPGLFLAPPAGATALR
;
A
#
# COMPACT_ATOMS: atom_id res chain seq x y z
N MET A 1 -20.62 26.97 26.10
CA MET A 1 -20.79 25.72 26.86
C MET A 1 -19.84 24.72 26.25
N ASP A 2 -18.91 24.17 27.03
CA ASP A 2 -17.97 23.16 26.55
C ASP A 2 -18.69 21.82 26.56
N LEU A 3 -19.03 21.31 25.38
CA LEU A 3 -19.85 20.11 25.22
C LEU A 3 -18.97 18.86 25.16
N ALA A 4 -19.38 17.78 25.83
CA ALA A 4 -18.61 16.54 25.94
C ALA A 4 -18.26 15.91 24.59
N LEU A 5 -19.07 16.19 23.57
CA LEU A 5 -18.86 15.71 22.21
C LEU A 5 -18.20 16.74 21.28
N ASP A 6 -17.84 17.95 21.72
CA ASP A 6 -17.20 18.94 20.85
C ASP A 6 -15.86 18.46 20.30
N ALA A 7 -15.02 17.83 21.13
CA ALA A 7 -13.79 17.20 20.67
C ALA A 7 -14.06 16.06 19.67
N SER A 8 -15.18 15.33 19.85
CA SER A 8 -15.56 14.25 18.92
C SER A 8 -16.16 14.78 17.64
N LEU A 9 -16.88 15.90 17.67
CA LEU A 9 -17.32 16.62 16.49
C LEU A 9 -16.13 17.12 15.66
N LYS A 10 -15.00 17.45 16.28
CA LYS A 10 -13.76 17.81 15.56
C LYS A 10 -13.04 16.59 15.00
N LEU A 11 -12.91 15.51 15.77
CA LEU A 11 -12.11 14.33 15.39
C LEU A 11 -12.87 13.32 14.52
N ARG A 12 -14.15 13.11 14.82
CA ARG A 12 -15.07 12.17 14.15
C ARG A 12 -16.39 12.91 13.82
N PRO A 13 -16.36 13.97 12.97
CA PRO A 13 -17.50 14.85 12.71
C PRO A 13 -18.73 14.08 12.24
N GLN A 14 -18.56 13.12 11.34
CA GLN A 14 -19.64 12.34 10.75
C GLN A 14 -20.32 11.42 11.77
N ALA A 15 -19.53 10.59 12.47
CA ALA A 15 -20.04 9.69 13.51
C ALA A 15 -20.77 10.46 14.62
N THR A 16 -20.19 11.58 15.04
CA THR A 16 -20.78 12.41 16.12
C THR A 16 -22.05 13.12 15.66
N ARG A 17 -22.11 13.64 14.42
CA ARG A 17 -23.33 14.24 13.85
C ARG A 17 -24.43 13.20 13.65
N ARG A 18 -24.12 11.99 13.15
CA ARG A 18 -25.08 10.88 13.02
C ARG A 18 -25.70 10.50 14.36
N PHE A 19 -24.85 10.36 15.39
CA PHE A 19 -25.32 10.14 16.75
C PHE A 19 -26.26 11.27 17.22
N LEU A 20 -25.84 12.53 17.09
CA LEU A 20 -26.63 13.68 17.54
C LEU A 20 -27.97 13.79 16.80
N ALA A 21 -28.00 13.55 15.49
CA ALA A 21 -29.23 13.54 14.69
C ALA A 21 -30.24 12.49 15.19
N ALA A 22 -29.76 11.27 15.45
CA ALA A 22 -30.61 10.19 15.99
C ALA A 22 -31.02 10.43 17.45
N ALA A 23 -30.13 11.00 18.25
CA ALA A 23 -30.34 11.20 19.69
C ALA A 23 -31.25 12.39 19.99
N LEU A 24 -31.14 13.49 19.24
CA LEU A 24 -31.94 14.71 19.46
C LEU A 24 -33.42 14.56 19.08
N THR A 25 -33.79 13.54 18.29
CA THR A 25 -35.19 13.22 17.98
C THR A 25 -35.91 12.48 19.12
N ARG A 26 -35.19 12.05 20.15
CA ARG A 26 -35.72 11.23 21.25
C ARG A 26 -35.63 11.99 22.57
N ALA A 27 -36.61 11.77 23.45
CA ALA A 27 -36.57 12.32 24.80
C ALA A 27 -35.44 11.66 25.62
N ALA A 28 -35.37 10.32 25.59
CA ALA A 28 -34.35 9.51 26.25
C ALA A 28 -33.75 8.46 25.30
N PRO A 29 -32.79 8.83 24.43
CA PRO A 29 -32.07 7.88 23.58
C PRO A 29 -31.26 6.85 24.38
N THR A 30 -31.64 5.57 24.27
CA THR A 30 -30.82 4.43 24.72
C THR A 30 -29.92 3.94 23.59
N ALA A 31 -28.85 3.21 23.91
CA ALA A 31 -27.98 2.63 22.88
C ALA A 31 -28.75 1.71 21.93
N ASP A 32 -29.72 0.94 22.44
CA ASP A 32 -30.60 0.08 21.64
C ASP A 32 -31.51 0.90 20.71
N ALA A 33 -32.14 1.96 21.22
CA ALA A 33 -33.01 2.82 20.43
C ALA A 33 -32.25 3.62 19.35
N LEU A 34 -31.01 3.99 19.63
CA LEU A 34 -30.11 4.64 18.68
C LEU A 34 -29.59 3.65 17.63
N SER A 35 -29.32 2.41 18.03
CA SER A 35 -28.92 1.35 17.11
C SER A 35 -30.05 0.99 16.15
N ALA A 36 -31.29 0.90 16.66
CA ALA A 36 -32.49 0.77 15.83
C ALA A 36 -32.72 1.98 14.90
N ALA A 37 -32.08 3.12 15.17
CA ALA A 37 -32.12 4.33 14.34
C ALA A 37 -30.94 4.44 13.36
N GLY A 38 -30.09 3.41 13.26
CA GLY A 38 -28.95 3.39 12.33
C GLY A 38 -27.67 4.01 12.87
N VAL A 39 -27.49 4.12 14.20
CA VAL A 39 -26.20 4.44 14.83
C VAL A 39 -25.47 3.13 15.16
N PRO A 40 -24.17 2.94 14.84
CA PRO A 40 -23.47 1.73 15.21
C PRO A 40 -23.55 1.48 16.72
N ARG A 41 -23.87 0.24 17.13
CA ARG A 41 -24.11 -0.08 18.55
C ARG A 41 -22.94 0.34 19.44
N TYR A 42 -21.70 0.13 19.00
CA TYR A 42 -20.50 0.55 19.72
C TYR A 42 -20.43 2.07 19.89
N GLU A 43 -20.67 2.84 18.83
CA GLU A 43 -20.69 4.32 18.89
C GLU A 43 -21.82 4.83 19.79
N ALA A 44 -23.00 4.21 19.70
CA ALA A 44 -24.14 4.54 20.55
C ALA A 44 -23.81 4.31 22.03
N ILE A 45 -23.17 3.19 22.37
CA ILE A 45 -22.68 2.90 23.73
C ILE A 45 -21.63 3.92 24.15
N GLU A 46 -20.64 4.20 23.30
CA GLU A 46 -19.54 5.11 23.60
C GLU A 46 -20.03 6.55 23.85
N PHE A 47 -20.86 7.08 22.95
CA PHE A 47 -21.37 8.44 23.04
C PHE A 47 -22.40 8.61 24.15
N VAL A 48 -23.33 7.65 24.36
CA VAL A 48 -24.23 7.68 25.53
C VAL A 48 -23.43 7.66 26.82
N ARG A 49 -22.39 6.81 26.91
CA ARG A 49 -21.51 6.76 28.09
C ARG A 49 -20.85 8.11 28.34
N ARG A 50 -20.28 8.74 27.31
CA ARG A 50 -19.61 10.05 27.44
C ARG A 50 -20.57 11.16 27.86
N LEU A 51 -21.75 11.23 27.26
CA LEU A 51 -22.75 12.23 27.62
C LEU A 51 -23.25 12.03 29.07
N ARG A 52 -23.43 10.77 29.50
CA ARG A 52 -23.76 10.45 30.90
C ARG A 52 -22.65 10.87 31.87
N GLN A 53 -21.40 10.57 31.53
CA GLN A 53 -20.23 10.97 32.33
C GLN A 53 -20.12 12.50 32.45
N ALA A 54 -20.53 13.24 31.42
CA ALA A 54 -20.55 14.71 31.44
C ALA A 54 -21.80 15.32 32.08
N GLY A 55 -22.78 14.51 32.54
CA GLY A 55 -24.05 15.01 33.08
C GLY A 55 -24.97 15.65 32.03
N GLU A 56 -24.65 15.50 30.74
CA GLU A 56 -25.42 16.03 29.61
C GLU A 56 -26.65 15.16 29.30
N PHE A 57 -26.64 13.93 29.81
CA PHE A 57 -27.62 12.89 29.57
C PHE A 57 -27.93 12.10 30.85
N GLY A 58 -29.18 12.14 31.32
CA GLY A 58 -29.62 11.51 32.58
C GLY A 58 -30.75 10.50 32.41
N GLU A 59 -31.31 10.02 33.52
CA GLU A 59 -32.43 9.05 33.53
C GLU A 59 -33.71 9.61 32.88
N GLY A 60 -33.94 10.92 32.97
CA GLY A 60 -35.02 11.63 32.29
C GLY A 60 -34.71 12.05 30.84
N GLY A 61 -33.52 11.69 30.32
CA GLY A 61 -33.07 12.08 28.97
C GLY A 61 -32.19 13.33 28.95
N TRP A 62 -32.34 14.15 27.92
CA TRP A 62 -31.50 15.34 27.70
C TRP A 62 -31.72 16.44 28.74
N SER A 63 -30.64 17.12 29.13
CA SER A 63 -30.74 18.47 29.70
C SER A 63 -31.21 19.46 28.62
N ALA A 64 -32.26 20.26 28.87
CA ALA A 64 -32.85 21.15 27.86
C ALA A 64 -31.84 22.16 27.24
N PRO A 65 -31.00 22.87 28.02
CA PRO A 65 -29.95 23.74 27.48
C PRO A 65 -28.92 23.01 26.61
N VAL A 66 -28.61 21.75 26.95
CA VAL A 66 -27.66 20.90 26.24
C VAL A 66 -28.24 20.41 24.91
N ARG A 67 -29.50 19.98 24.92
CA ARG A 67 -30.23 19.55 23.73
C ARG A 67 -30.28 20.64 22.67
N ASP A 68 -30.58 21.88 23.09
CA ASP A 68 -30.64 23.02 22.17
C ASP A 68 -29.26 23.45 21.67
N ALA A 69 -28.22 23.32 22.48
CA ALA A 69 -26.85 23.58 22.05
C ALA A 69 -26.38 22.58 20.98
N TYR A 70 -26.62 21.28 21.18
CA TYR A 70 -26.32 20.27 20.17
C TYR A 70 -27.22 20.40 18.93
N ARG A 71 -28.48 20.80 19.08
CA ARG A 71 -29.38 21.09 17.95
C ARG A 71 -28.83 22.21 17.07
N ARG A 72 -28.43 23.34 17.65
CA ARG A 72 -27.75 24.42 16.90
C ARG A 72 -26.46 23.96 16.22
N ARG A 73 -25.74 23.01 16.82
CA ARG A 73 -24.51 22.43 16.26
C ARG A 73 -24.78 21.45 15.12
N LEU A 74 -25.94 20.80 15.13
CA LEU A 74 -26.41 19.89 14.09
C LEU A 74 -27.02 20.66 12.91
N ASP A 75 -27.82 21.69 13.20
CA ASP A 75 -28.48 22.54 12.21
C ASP A 75 -27.49 23.48 11.48
N GLY A 76 -26.29 23.67 12.06
CA GLY A 76 -25.18 24.38 11.45
C GLY A 76 -24.33 23.51 10.51
N ASP A 77 -24.52 23.75 9.22
CA ASP A 77 -23.80 23.27 8.02
C ASP A 77 -24.16 21.89 7.47
N ALA A 78 -24.98 21.92 6.40
CA ALA A 78 -24.83 20.95 5.32
C ALA A 78 -23.36 20.94 4.86
N PRO A 79 -22.78 19.79 4.48
CA PRO A 79 -21.41 19.74 4.02
C PRO A 79 -21.22 20.71 2.85
N PRO A 80 -20.14 21.52 2.87
CA PRO A 80 -19.93 22.57 1.88
C PRO A 80 -19.87 21.97 0.48
N ARG A 81 -20.38 22.71 -0.50
CA ARG A 81 -20.15 22.38 -1.91
C ARG A 81 -18.67 22.52 -2.21
N ILE A 82 -18.15 21.78 -3.19
CA ILE A 82 -16.73 21.89 -3.60
C ILE A 82 -16.34 23.35 -3.93
N SER A 83 -17.27 24.13 -4.49
CA SER A 83 -17.07 25.56 -4.77
C SER A 83 -16.86 26.42 -3.52
N GLU A 84 -17.40 26.00 -2.37
CA GLU A 84 -17.34 26.69 -1.08
C GLU A 84 -16.13 26.24 -0.25
N ILE A 85 -15.46 25.15 -0.65
CA ILE A 85 -14.23 24.66 -0.04
C ILE A 85 -13.04 25.43 -0.64
N SER A 86 -12.12 25.88 0.23
CA SER A 86 -10.86 26.49 -0.21
C SER A 86 -10.13 25.54 -1.16
N SER A 87 -9.44 26.07 -2.17
CA SER A 87 -8.83 25.23 -3.21
C SER A 87 -7.92 24.15 -2.65
N GLN A 88 -7.24 24.40 -1.52
CA GLN A 88 -6.33 23.46 -0.85
C GLN A 88 -7.06 22.35 -0.07
N GLU A 89 -8.28 22.61 0.41
CA GLU A 89 -9.08 21.66 1.20
C GLU A 89 -10.00 20.80 0.32
N ARG A 90 -10.05 21.05 -0.99
CA ARG A 90 -10.82 20.22 -1.92
C ARG A 90 -10.21 18.82 -1.97
N PRO A 91 -11.03 17.74 -2.01
CA PRO A 91 -10.52 16.37 -1.88
C PRO A 91 -9.40 16.00 -2.85
N ARG A 92 -9.47 16.44 -4.11
CA ARG A 92 -8.44 16.13 -5.12
C ARG A 92 -7.14 16.85 -4.82
N GLU A 93 -7.21 18.13 -4.50
CA GLU A 93 -6.09 19.01 -4.24
C GLU A 93 -5.40 18.63 -2.92
N LYS A 94 -6.18 18.33 -1.88
CA LYS A 94 -5.69 17.79 -0.61
C LYS A 94 -4.99 16.45 -0.79
N ALA A 95 -5.52 15.55 -1.62
CA ALA A 95 -4.87 14.27 -1.94
C ALA A 95 -3.54 14.47 -2.70
N LEU A 96 -3.45 15.46 -3.59
CA LEU A 96 -2.21 15.77 -4.30
C LEU A 96 -1.16 16.39 -3.37
N ALA A 97 -1.57 17.23 -2.42
CA ALA A 97 -0.65 17.92 -1.51
C ALA A 97 -0.19 17.05 -0.32
N SER A 98 -1.10 16.26 0.25
CA SER A 98 -0.90 15.54 1.53
C SER A 98 -1.06 14.02 1.42
N GLY A 99 -1.32 13.49 0.22
CA GLY A 99 -1.59 12.08 -0.03
C GLY A 99 -3.04 11.67 0.25
N VAL A 100 -3.48 10.57 -0.36
CA VAL A 100 -4.85 10.05 -0.25
C VAL A 100 -5.22 9.69 1.20
N GLY A 101 -4.24 9.30 2.03
CA GLY A 101 -4.45 8.97 3.43
C GLY A 101 -4.86 10.15 4.32
N ALA A 102 -4.74 11.39 3.85
CA ALA A 102 -5.19 12.58 4.57
C ALA A 102 -6.69 12.87 4.39
N LEU A 103 -7.37 12.15 3.50
CA LEU A 103 -8.80 12.29 3.26
C LEU A 103 -9.61 11.51 4.29
N SER A 104 -10.72 12.10 4.74
CA SER A 104 -11.80 11.39 5.44
C SER A 104 -12.54 10.44 4.49
N ASP A 105 -13.31 9.51 5.06
CA ASP A 105 -14.15 8.58 4.28
C ASP A 105 -15.10 9.32 3.33
N GLY A 106 -15.68 10.44 3.78
CA GLY A 106 -16.57 11.28 2.97
C GLY A 106 -15.84 11.95 1.80
N GLU A 107 -14.64 12.47 2.05
CA GLU A 107 -13.80 13.06 1.00
C GLU A 107 -13.32 11.98 0.00
N LEU A 108 -12.99 10.78 0.47
CA LEU A 108 -12.56 9.67 -0.38
C LEU A 108 -13.70 9.17 -1.29
N ILE A 109 -14.90 9.00 -0.74
CA ILE A 109 -16.09 8.65 -1.53
C ILE A 109 -16.42 9.78 -2.51
N ALA A 110 -16.35 11.04 -2.07
CA ALA A 110 -16.61 12.18 -2.94
C ALA A 110 -15.60 12.28 -4.09
N LEU A 111 -14.32 11.98 -3.83
CA LEU A 111 -13.28 11.91 -4.83
C LEU A 111 -13.59 10.86 -5.91
N LEU A 112 -14.06 9.66 -5.51
CA LEU A 112 -14.46 8.60 -6.43
C LEU A 112 -15.71 8.99 -7.23
N LEU A 113 -16.75 9.52 -6.58
CA LEU A 113 -18.01 9.84 -7.24
C LEU A 113 -17.93 11.03 -8.19
N ARG A 114 -16.94 11.94 -7.99
CA ARG A 114 -16.63 13.16 -8.74
C ARG A 114 -17.71 14.24 -8.75
N THR A 115 -18.97 13.85 -8.93
CA THR A 115 -20.13 14.75 -9.04
C THR A 115 -21.25 14.32 -8.10
N GLY A 116 -22.07 15.28 -7.68
CA GLY A 116 -23.25 15.05 -6.86
C GLY A 116 -24.47 14.58 -7.65
N GLY A 117 -25.62 14.58 -7.00
CA GLY A 117 -26.92 14.42 -7.65
C GLY A 117 -27.58 15.78 -7.93
N SER A 118 -28.80 15.76 -8.48
CA SER A 118 -29.63 16.96 -8.67
C SER A 118 -29.86 17.76 -7.39
N ASP A 119 -29.84 17.08 -6.24
CA ASP A 119 -30.28 17.62 -4.95
C ASP A 119 -29.13 18.09 -4.05
N GLY A 120 -27.89 18.05 -4.55
CA GLY A 120 -26.74 18.51 -3.77
C GLY A 120 -25.38 18.14 -4.33
N GLY A 121 -24.35 18.76 -3.76
CA GLY A 121 -22.95 18.51 -4.13
C GLY A 121 -22.50 17.09 -3.79
N VAL A 122 -21.36 16.68 -4.37
CA VAL A 122 -20.79 15.34 -4.18
C VAL A 122 -20.43 15.04 -2.72
N MET A 123 -20.03 16.06 -1.96
CA MET A 123 -19.78 15.93 -0.51
C MET A 123 -21.06 15.54 0.23
N ALA A 124 -22.18 16.20 -0.06
CA ALA A 124 -23.48 15.87 0.54
C ALA A 124 -23.98 14.48 0.13
N LEU A 125 -23.70 14.04 -1.10
CA LEU A 125 -23.98 12.69 -1.54
C LEU A 125 -23.15 11.66 -0.76
N ALA A 126 -21.83 11.84 -0.65
CA ALA A 126 -20.94 10.95 0.08
C ALA A 126 -21.34 10.82 1.56
N GLU A 127 -21.61 11.94 2.23
CA GLU A 127 -22.05 11.96 3.63
C GLU A 127 -23.38 11.24 3.85
N ARG A 128 -24.33 11.43 2.93
CA ARG A 128 -25.63 10.75 3.00
C ARG A 128 -25.48 9.25 2.84
N LEU A 129 -24.65 8.79 1.92
CA LEU A 129 -24.38 7.36 1.71
C LEU A 129 -23.74 6.75 2.96
N LEU A 130 -22.71 7.38 3.52
CA LEU A 130 -22.10 6.93 4.77
C LEU A 130 -23.12 6.90 5.92
N THR A 131 -23.97 7.92 6.04
CA THR A 131 -24.97 7.96 7.11
C THR A 131 -26.00 6.85 6.96
N ARG A 132 -26.51 6.64 5.75
CA ARG A 132 -27.60 5.68 5.48
C ARG A 132 -27.15 4.23 5.57
N HIS A 133 -25.90 3.96 5.23
CA HIS A 133 -25.34 2.61 5.18
C HIS A 133 -24.38 2.34 6.36
N ASP A 134 -24.57 3.04 7.47
CA ASP A 134 -23.84 2.82 8.72
C ASP A 134 -22.29 2.90 8.61
N GLY A 135 -21.81 3.87 7.83
CA GLY A 135 -20.40 4.13 7.58
C GLY A 135 -19.83 3.31 6.42
N ILE A 136 -18.50 3.30 6.31
CA ILE A 136 -17.81 2.69 5.16
C ILE A 136 -18.02 1.17 5.08
N VAL A 137 -18.13 0.51 6.24
CA VAL A 137 -18.31 -0.95 6.32
C VAL A 137 -19.66 -1.36 5.74
N GLY A 138 -20.76 -0.77 6.23
CA GLY A 138 -22.09 -1.13 5.71
C GLY A 138 -22.30 -0.67 4.27
N LEU A 139 -21.71 0.46 3.87
CA LEU A 139 -21.71 0.90 2.47
C LEU A 139 -20.99 -0.09 1.55
N SER A 140 -19.89 -0.71 2.02
CA SER A 140 -19.13 -1.71 1.26
C SER A 140 -19.86 -3.06 1.06
N SER A 141 -20.92 -3.29 1.82
CA SER A 141 -21.75 -4.51 1.76
C SER A 141 -22.95 -4.38 0.82
N CYS A 142 -23.24 -3.18 0.32
CA CYS A 142 -24.36 -2.97 -0.59
C CYS A 142 -24.07 -3.52 -1.99
N ASP A 143 -25.09 -4.12 -2.61
CA ASP A 143 -25.04 -4.48 -4.01
C ASP A 143 -25.30 -3.27 -4.93
N ILE A 144 -25.02 -3.42 -6.22
CA ILE A 144 -25.15 -2.35 -7.21
C ILE A 144 -26.60 -1.86 -7.32
N LEU A 145 -27.58 -2.75 -7.17
CA LEU A 145 -29.00 -2.39 -7.30
C LEU A 145 -29.45 -1.51 -6.11
N SER A 146 -29.07 -1.89 -4.90
CA SER A 146 -29.31 -1.12 -3.69
C SER A 146 -28.63 0.24 -3.77
N LEU A 147 -27.37 0.31 -4.19
CA LEU A 147 -26.68 1.58 -4.39
C LEU A 147 -27.35 2.42 -5.48
N SER A 148 -27.81 1.79 -6.57
CA SER A 148 -28.47 2.49 -7.68
C SER A 148 -29.84 3.07 -7.32
N SER A 149 -30.46 2.57 -6.25
CA SER A 149 -31.71 3.10 -5.72
C SER A 149 -31.54 4.40 -4.92
N GLU A 150 -30.29 4.73 -4.53
CA GLU A 150 -30.01 5.98 -3.84
C GLU A 150 -30.08 7.17 -4.78
N ARG A 151 -30.73 8.25 -4.32
CA ARG A 151 -30.86 9.46 -5.13
C ARG A 151 -29.49 10.05 -5.43
N GLY A 152 -29.19 10.25 -6.73
CA GLY A 152 -27.89 10.75 -7.21
C GLY A 152 -26.85 9.65 -7.47
N MET A 153 -27.18 8.38 -7.22
CA MET A 153 -26.37 7.21 -7.54
C MET A 153 -26.94 6.49 -8.76
N GLY A 154 -26.68 7.02 -9.96
CA GLY A 154 -26.97 6.26 -11.18
C GLY A 154 -26.14 4.97 -11.26
N PRO A 155 -26.48 4.04 -12.17
CA PRO A 155 -25.82 2.73 -12.28
C PRO A 155 -24.30 2.83 -12.45
N ALA A 156 -23.81 3.86 -13.16
CA ALA A 156 -22.38 4.10 -13.31
C ALA A 156 -21.67 4.41 -11.99
N LYS A 157 -22.23 5.29 -11.16
CA LYS A 157 -21.66 5.67 -9.84
C LYS A 157 -21.73 4.50 -8.85
N ALA A 158 -22.83 3.74 -8.89
CA ALA A 158 -23.00 2.54 -8.08
C ALA A 158 -21.95 1.48 -8.44
N ALA A 159 -21.72 1.22 -9.74
CA ALA A 159 -20.70 0.29 -10.19
C ALA A 159 -19.27 0.77 -9.85
N GLU A 160 -18.98 2.07 -10.00
CA GLU A 160 -17.68 2.68 -9.64
C GLU A 160 -17.36 2.46 -8.15
N LEU A 161 -18.31 2.76 -7.27
CA LEU A 161 -18.13 2.59 -5.83
C LEU A 161 -18.06 1.11 -5.41
N ALA A 162 -18.93 0.26 -5.95
CA ALA A 162 -18.89 -1.19 -5.69
C ALA A 162 -17.57 -1.82 -6.17
N GLY A 163 -17.06 -1.38 -7.33
CA GLY A 163 -15.77 -1.79 -7.87
C GLY A 163 -14.60 -1.43 -6.96
N ALA A 164 -14.60 -0.21 -6.39
CA ALA A 164 -13.58 0.22 -5.44
C ALA A 164 -13.55 -0.67 -4.19
N PHE A 165 -14.71 -1.02 -3.63
CA PHE A 165 -14.79 -1.92 -2.47
C PHE A 165 -14.35 -3.35 -2.78
N GLU A 166 -14.75 -3.89 -3.95
CA GLU A 166 -14.30 -5.22 -4.37
C GLU A 166 -12.78 -5.27 -4.59
N LEU A 167 -12.18 -4.20 -5.15
CA LEU A 167 -10.73 -4.11 -5.26
C LEU A 167 -10.05 -4.16 -3.89
N GLY A 168 -10.57 -3.39 -2.92
CA GLY A 168 -10.10 -3.45 -1.53
C GLY A 168 -10.21 -4.85 -0.92
N ARG A 169 -11.32 -5.55 -1.17
CA ARG A 169 -11.55 -6.93 -0.70
C ARG A 169 -10.60 -7.93 -1.34
N ARG A 170 -10.34 -7.81 -2.65
CA ARG A 170 -9.35 -8.63 -3.36
C ARG A 170 -7.95 -8.38 -2.85
N LEU A 171 -7.59 -7.11 -2.60
CA LEU A 171 -6.30 -6.77 -2.02
C LEU A 171 -6.13 -7.35 -0.62
N ALA A 172 -7.16 -7.27 0.23
CA ALA A 172 -7.13 -7.84 1.59
C ALA A 172 -7.00 -9.37 1.60
N ARG A 173 -7.55 -10.04 0.58
CA ARG A 173 -7.45 -11.51 0.40
C ARG A 173 -6.23 -11.93 -0.41
N ALA A 174 -5.58 -11.00 -1.11
CA ALA A 174 -4.44 -11.29 -1.95
C ALA A 174 -3.28 -11.75 -1.08
N ARG A 175 -2.93 -13.04 -1.18
CA ARG A 175 -1.65 -13.52 -0.70
C ARG A 175 -0.58 -12.90 -1.60
N ARG A 176 0.43 -12.26 -1.01
CA ARG A 176 1.65 -11.94 -1.76
C ARG A 176 2.12 -13.23 -2.39
N ARG A 177 2.37 -13.24 -3.70
CA ARG A 177 3.03 -14.38 -4.36
C ARG A 177 4.26 -14.73 -3.53
N GLU A 178 4.38 -15.99 -3.12
CA GLU A 178 5.55 -16.41 -2.37
C GLU A 178 6.77 -16.19 -3.25
N ARG A 179 7.65 -15.31 -2.79
CA ARG A 179 8.93 -15.08 -3.44
C ARG A 179 9.80 -16.31 -3.21
N PRO A 180 10.41 -16.88 -4.28
CA PRO A 180 11.36 -17.98 -4.14
C PRO A 180 12.47 -17.62 -3.16
N LEU A 181 12.78 -18.54 -2.26
CA LEU A 181 13.89 -18.43 -1.32
C LEU A 181 15.15 -18.99 -1.99
N LEU A 182 16.22 -18.21 -2.03
CA LEU A 182 17.47 -18.55 -2.70
C LEU A 182 18.58 -18.71 -1.66
N ARG A 183 18.85 -19.95 -1.23
CA ARG A 183 19.84 -20.28 -0.18
C ARG A 183 21.04 -21.04 -0.70
N CYS A 184 20.91 -21.71 -1.84
CA CYS A 184 21.96 -22.50 -2.45
C CYS A 184 21.97 -22.36 -3.97
N VAL A 185 23.06 -22.83 -4.59
CA VAL A 185 23.20 -22.87 -6.05
C VAL A 185 22.07 -23.67 -6.72
N GLY A 186 21.55 -24.71 -6.05
CA GLY A 186 20.43 -25.50 -6.56
C GLY A 186 19.14 -24.70 -6.70
N ASP A 187 18.85 -23.77 -5.77
CA ASP A 187 17.67 -22.91 -5.85
C ASP A 187 17.78 -21.95 -7.05
N VAL A 188 18.99 -21.41 -7.28
CA VAL A 188 19.27 -20.50 -8.40
C VAL A 188 19.17 -21.25 -9.73
N TYR A 189 19.77 -22.44 -9.80
CA TYR A 189 19.72 -23.30 -10.99
C TYR A 189 18.27 -23.68 -11.33
N ALA A 190 17.46 -24.06 -10.35
CA ALA A 190 16.07 -24.43 -10.57
C ALA A 190 15.24 -23.30 -11.19
N ILE A 191 15.58 -22.03 -10.91
CA ILE A 191 14.89 -20.87 -11.48
C ILE A 191 15.40 -20.54 -12.89
N LEU A 192 16.71 -20.50 -13.10
CA LEU A 192 17.28 -19.93 -14.33
C LEU A 192 17.74 -20.94 -15.37
N ALA A 193 17.96 -22.21 -15.01
CA ALA A 193 18.37 -23.23 -15.98
C ALA A 193 17.42 -23.35 -17.19
N PRO A 194 16.08 -23.26 -17.05
CA PRO A 194 15.18 -23.32 -18.21
C PRO A 194 15.41 -22.20 -19.24
N ASP A 195 15.90 -21.04 -18.79
CA ASP A 195 16.17 -19.89 -19.64
C ASP A 195 17.60 -19.86 -20.19
N LEU A 196 18.55 -20.47 -19.47
CA LEU A 196 19.99 -20.34 -19.72
C LEU A 196 20.65 -21.56 -20.37
N VAL A 197 20.17 -22.77 -20.09
CA VAL A 197 20.79 -24.00 -20.61
C VAL A 197 20.57 -24.11 -22.13
N GLY A 198 21.65 -24.41 -22.86
CA GLY A 198 21.62 -24.52 -24.32
C GLY A 198 21.70 -23.21 -25.09
N LEU A 199 21.80 -22.05 -24.41
CA LEU A 199 22.13 -20.79 -25.07
C LEU A 199 23.52 -20.87 -25.72
N ARG A 200 23.64 -20.35 -26.94
CA ARG A 200 24.90 -20.33 -27.72
C ARG A 200 25.79 -19.12 -27.41
N HIS A 201 25.37 -18.29 -26.47
CA HIS A 201 26.05 -17.07 -26.02
C HIS A 201 25.95 -16.96 -24.51
N GLU A 202 26.83 -16.17 -23.90
CA GLU A 202 26.78 -15.86 -22.48
C GLU A 202 25.75 -14.79 -22.18
N GLU A 203 24.97 -14.96 -21.11
CA GLU A 203 24.14 -13.90 -20.53
C GLU A 203 24.50 -13.70 -19.07
N LEU A 204 24.64 -12.45 -18.63
CA LEU A 204 24.76 -12.10 -17.22
C LEU A 204 23.40 -11.66 -16.69
N TRP A 205 23.01 -12.20 -15.53
CA TRP A 205 21.74 -11.95 -14.86
C TRP A 205 21.96 -11.42 -13.45
N CYS A 206 21.04 -10.56 -13.02
CA CYS A 206 20.94 -10.03 -11.67
C CYS A 206 19.67 -10.57 -11.01
N LEU A 207 19.83 -11.18 -9.83
CA LEU A 207 18.75 -11.67 -8.98
C LEU A 207 18.69 -10.80 -7.71
N PRO A 208 17.79 -9.79 -7.66
CA PRO A 208 17.62 -8.92 -6.51
C PRO A 208 16.98 -9.67 -5.33
N LEU A 209 17.54 -9.56 -4.13
CA LEU A 209 17.05 -10.26 -2.94
C LEU A 209 16.60 -9.29 -1.83
N ASP A 210 15.60 -9.72 -1.08
CA ASP A 210 15.20 -9.08 0.18
C ASP A 210 16.05 -9.57 1.37
N PRO A 211 15.89 -9.00 2.59
CA PRO A 211 16.71 -9.37 3.75
C PRO A 211 16.62 -10.85 4.16
N HIS A 212 15.63 -11.58 3.66
CA HIS A 212 15.42 -13.00 3.93
C HIS A 212 15.87 -13.89 2.77
N ALA A 213 16.70 -13.36 1.86
CA ALA A 213 17.20 -14.03 0.67
C ALA A 213 16.09 -14.49 -0.29
N ARG A 214 14.96 -13.77 -0.34
CA ARG A 214 13.90 -14.06 -1.30
C ARG A 214 13.98 -13.16 -2.52
N LEU A 215 13.73 -13.71 -3.70
CA LEU A 215 13.80 -12.99 -4.97
C LEU A 215 12.76 -11.87 -5.04
N ILE A 216 13.20 -10.63 -5.28
CA ILE A 216 12.33 -9.47 -5.47
C ILE A 216 11.97 -9.33 -6.95
N GLY A 217 10.73 -9.70 -7.28
CA GLY A 217 10.25 -9.67 -8.66
C GLY A 217 10.81 -10.84 -9.47
N GLU A 218 11.30 -10.56 -10.66
CA GLU A 218 11.83 -11.55 -11.61
C GLU A 218 13.35 -11.39 -11.79
N PRO A 219 14.08 -12.46 -12.19
CA PRO A 219 15.47 -12.37 -12.61
C PRO A 219 15.62 -11.37 -13.77
N ARG A 220 16.72 -10.61 -13.81
CA ARG A 220 16.91 -9.54 -14.80
C ARG A 220 18.19 -9.74 -15.59
N VAL A 221 18.08 -9.78 -16.92
CA VAL A 221 19.23 -9.78 -17.82
C VAL A 221 19.97 -8.44 -17.69
N VAL A 222 21.28 -8.52 -17.51
CA VAL A 222 22.23 -7.40 -17.46
C VAL A 222 22.89 -7.23 -18.82
N SER A 223 23.33 -8.32 -19.44
CA SER A 223 23.99 -8.34 -20.76
C SER A 223 23.78 -9.67 -21.47
N ARG A 224 23.92 -9.67 -22.80
CA ARG A 224 23.91 -10.85 -23.68
C ARG A 224 25.07 -10.74 -24.68
N GLY A 225 25.85 -11.81 -24.87
CA GLY A 225 26.95 -11.90 -25.83
C GLY A 225 28.34 -12.07 -25.19
N ASP A 226 29.33 -12.35 -26.04
CA ASP A 226 30.73 -12.42 -25.63
C ASP A 226 31.20 -11.07 -25.08
N VAL A 227 31.94 -11.14 -23.97
CA VAL A 227 32.25 -10.04 -23.07
C VAL A 227 33.18 -9.00 -23.69
N ASP A 228 32.65 -8.16 -24.59
CA ASP A 228 33.23 -6.84 -24.85
C ASP A 228 32.82 -5.95 -23.66
N GLY A 229 33.72 -5.88 -22.67
CA GLY A 229 33.49 -5.50 -21.26
C GLY A 229 32.95 -4.09 -20.93
N THR A 230 32.16 -3.48 -21.81
CA THR A 230 31.63 -2.12 -21.68
C THR A 230 30.23 -2.06 -21.05
N ASP A 231 29.34 -3.03 -21.33
CA ASP A 231 27.94 -2.98 -20.87
C ASP A 231 27.60 -3.88 -19.65
N ALA A 232 28.44 -4.87 -19.31
CA ALA A 232 28.20 -5.80 -18.19
C ALA A 232 28.82 -5.36 -16.84
N GLY A 233 29.15 -4.08 -16.69
CA GLY A 233 29.84 -3.57 -15.50
C GLY A 233 28.95 -3.41 -14.25
N PRO A 234 29.55 -3.12 -13.08
CA PRO A 234 28.80 -2.91 -11.82
C PRO A 234 27.69 -1.87 -11.92
N ARG A 235 27.86 -0.81 -12.74
CA ARG A 235 26.85 0.22 -12.94
C ARG A 235 25.54 -0.36 -13.52
N ALA A 236 25.62 -1.17 -14.57
CA ALA A 236 24.46 -1.77 -15.20
C ALA A 236 23.79 -2.78 -14.26
N PHE A 237 24.61 -3.60 -13.60
CA PHE A 237 24.17 -4.61 -12.63
C PHE A 237 23.40 -3.98 -11.45
N PHE A 238 24.04 -3.05 -10.72
CA PHE A 238 23.44 -2.47 -9.52
C PHE A 238 22.30 -1.49 -9.80
N ARG A 239 22.20 -0.90 -11.01
CA ARG A 239 21.00 -0.14 -11.41
C ARG A 239 19.73 -1.00 -11.29
N LEU A 240 19.81 -2.27 -11.68
CA LEU A 240 18.68 -3.20 -11.61
C LEU A 240 18.35 -3.60 -10.16
N ALA A 241 19.39 -3.84 -9.35
CA ALA A 241 19.26 -4.18 -7.95
C ALA A 241 18.63 -3.04 -7.12
N LEU A 242 19.15 -1.82 -7.28
CA LEU A 242 18.68 -0.64 -6.56
C LEU A 242 17.26 -0.27 -6.96
N ALA A 243 16.92 -0.35 -8.25
CA ALA A 243 15.56 -0.12 -8.73
C ALA A 243 14.55 -1.14 -8.16
N ALA A 244 15.00 -2.34 -7.78
CA ALA A 244 14.18 -3.35 -7.12
C ALA A 244 14.10 -3.18 -5.60
N GLY A 245 14.91 -2.30 -4.99
CA GLY A 245 15.01 -2.17 -3.53
C GLY A 245 15.69 -3.37 -2.87
N ALA A 246 16.69 -3.96 -3.54
CA ALA A 246 17.43 -5.12 -3.05
C ALA A 246 18.30 -4.79 -1.84
N THR A 247 18.39 -5.71 -0.89
CA THR A 247 19.39 -5.67 0.21
C THR A 247 20.61 -6.52 -0.09
N SER A 248 20.46 -7.50 -0.98
CA SER A 248 21.56 -8.29 -1.52
C SER A 248 21.21 -8.78 -2.93
N VAL A 249 22.20 -9.32 -3.63
CA VAL A 249 22.05 -9.72 -5.04
C VAL A 249 22.82 -11.00 -5.33
N ILE A 250 22.31 -11.82 -6.25
CA ILE A 250 23.07 -12.92 -6.86
C ILE A 250 23.34 -12.56 -8.33
N ALA A 251 24.60 -12.67 -8.75
CA ALA A 251 24.95 -12.64 -10.17
C ALA A 251 24.85 -14.07 -10.73
N VAL A 252 24.36 -14.23 -11.95
CA VAL A 252 24.30 -15.53 -12.62
C VAL A 252 24.74 -15.39 -14.05
N HIS A 253 25.56 -16.29 -14.56
CA HIS A 253 25.79 -16.39 -16.00
C HIS A 253 25.87 -17.84 -16.46
N ASN A 254 25.65 -18.08 -17.76
CA ASN A 254 25.82 -19.39 -18.37
C ASN A 254 27.16 -19.49 -19.10
N HIS A 255 27.71 -20.69 -19.18
CA HIS A 255 28.82 -21.01 -20.09
C HIS A 255 28.28 -21.87 -21.25
N PRO A 256 28.31 -21.39 -22.52
CA PRO A 256 27.87 -22.15 -23.69
C PRO A 256 28.62 -23.47 -23.91
N SER A 257 29.83 -23.61 -23.35
CA SER A 257 30.59 -24.85 -23.35
C SER A 257 29.94 -25.96 -22.50
N GLY A 258 29.04 -25.59 -21.61
CA GLY A 258 28.37 -26.47 -20.67
C GLY A 258 29.21 -26.86 -19.45
N ASP A 259 30.48 -26.46 -19.37
CA ASP A 259 31.32 -26.56 -18.16
C ASP A 259 30.99 -25.37 -17.24
N ALA A 260 30.83 -25.61 -15.93
CA ALA A 260 30.55 -24.55 -14.96
C ALA A 260 31.82 -24.10 -14.19
N THR A 261 33.02 -24.44 -14.68
CA THR A 261 34.28 -24.08 -14.05
C THR A 261 34.55 -22.58 -14.23
N PRO A 262 34.78 -21.80 -13.15
CA PRO A 262 34.99 -20.36 -13.25
C PRO A 262 36.22 -19.99 -14.09
N SER A 263 36.06 -19.07 -15.03
CA SER A 263 37.10 -18.46 -15.84
C SER A 263 37.84 -17.33 -15.10
N HIS A 264 38.92 -16.81 -15.69
CA HIS A 264 39.56 -15.60 -15.16
C HIS A 264 38.62 -14.38 -15.25
N ALA A 265 37.86 -14.25 -16.33
CA ALA A 265 36.93 -13.14 -16.52
C ALA A 265 35.84 -13.15 -15.43
N ASP A 266 35.34 -14.33 -15.07
CA ASP A 266 34.31 -14.51 -14.03
C ASP A 266 34.81 -14.00 -12.67
N ARG A 267 36.07 -14.29 -12.34
CA ARG A 267 36.71 -13.81 -11.11
C ARG A 267 36.85 -12.28 -11.10
N GLN A 268 37.27 -11.70 -12.23
CA GLN A 268 37.42 -10.24 -12.35
C GLN A 268 36.09 -9.51 -12.21
N ILE A 269 35.04 -9.96 -12.89
CA ILE A 269 33.71 -9.32 -12.76
C ILE A 269 33.16 -9.52 -11.35
N THR A 270 33.35 -10.70 -10.74
CA THR A 270 32.95 -10.97 -9.34
C THR A 270 33.57 -9.96 -8.39
N LEU A 271 34.90 -9.76 -8.47
CA LEU A 271 35.61 -8.81 -7.61
C LEU A 271 35.08 -7.38 -7.76
N ARG A 272 34.81 -6.95 -9.00
CA ARG A 272 34.23 -5.63 -9.27
C ARG A 272 32.84 -5.50 -8.67
N LEU A 273 32.00 -6.53 -8.78
CA LEU A 273 30.65 -6.55 -8.22
C LEU A 273 30.66 -6.61 -6.69
N VAL A 274 31.53 -7.41 -6.07
CA VAL A 274 31.71 -7.46 -4.60
C VAL A 274 32.10 -6.08 -4.07
N THR A 275 33.08 -5.45 -4.72
CA THR A 275 33.58 -4.12 -4.31
C THR A 275 32.48 -3.07 -4.42
N ALA A 276 31.78 -3.01 -5.56
CA ALA A 276 30.69 -2.05 -5.77
C ALA A 276 29.51 -2.30 -4.82
N GLY A 277 29.13 -3.55 -4.60
CA GLY A 277 28.03 -3.91 -3.71
C GLY A 277 28.26 -3.47 -2.28
N ARG A 278 29.50 -3.55 -1.79
CA ARG A 278 29.87 -3.02 -0.47
C ARG A 278 29.76 -1.51 -0.38
N LEU A 279 30.14 -0.77 -1.43
CA LEU A 279 30.03 0.69 -1.47
C LEU A 279 28.58 1.17 -1.54
N LEU A 280 27.68 0.34 -2.07
CA LEU A 280 26.26 0.65 -2.26
C LEU A 280 25.36 0.09 -1.15
N ASP A 281 25.93 -0.58 -0.14
CA ASP A 281 25.18 -1.34 0.88
C ASP A 281 24.23 -2.40 0.29
N VAL A 282 24.60 -3.00 -0.84
CA VAL A 282 23.89 -4.12 -1.49
C VAL A 282 24.88 -5.24 -1.75
N ALA A 283 25.00 -6.19 -0.82
CA ALA A 283 26.01 -7.23 -0.89
C ALA A 283 25.78 -8.21 -2.05
N LEU A 284 26.84 -8.57 -2.79
CA LEU A 284 26.81 -9.71 -3.70
C LEU A 284 26.81 -11.01 -2.88
N ALA A 285 25.63 -11.61 -2.73
CA ALA A 285 25.40 -12.85 -1.99
C ALA A 285 26.04 -14.06 -2.66
N ASP A 286 26.09 -14.12 -3.99
CA ASP A 286 26.85 -15.14 -4.72
C ASP A 286 27.05 -14.72 -6.18
N HIS A 287 27.92 -15.44 -6.88
CA HIS A 287 27.99 -15.46 -8.34
C HIS A 287 27.91 -16.91 -8.83
N VAL A 288 26.81 -17.26 -9.49
CA VAL A 288 26.52 -18.62 -9.95
C VAL A 288 26.83 -18.76 -11.44
N ILE A 289 27.56 -19.82 -11.79
CA ILE A 289 27.78 -20.23 -13.17
C ILE A 289 26.87 -21.42 -13.46
N ILE A 290 26.09 -21.34 -14.53
CA ILE A 290 25.22 -22.42 -15.03
C ILE A 290 25.89 -23.06 -16.26
N GLY A 291 26.16 -24.36 -16.15
CA GLY A 291 26.56 -25.20 -17.27
C GLY A 291 25.42 -26.13 -17.69
N ASP A 292 25.76 -27.12 -18.52
CA ASP A 292 24.81 -28.11 -19.02
C ASP A 292 24.64 -29.31 -18.08
N ALA A 293 23.60 -30.11 -18.31
CA ALA A 293 23.37 -31.39 -17.66
C ALA A 293 23.36 -31.34 -16.11
N GLY A 294 22.80 -30.28 -15.54
CA GLY A 294 22.72 -30.11 -14.08
C GLY A 294 23.96 -29.49 -13.45
N ARG A 295 24.99 -29.12 -14.23
CA ARG A 295 26.21 -28.52 -13.70
C ARG A 295 25.98 -27.06 -13.33
N SER A 296 26.36 -26.70 -12.12
CA SER A 296 26.43 -25.33 -11.67
C SER A 296 27.50 -25.14 -10.60
N THR A 297 28.08 -23.94 -10.55
CA THR A 297 29.12 -23.59 -9.58
C THR A 297 28.74 -22.29 -8.88
N SER A 298 28.82 -22.31 -7.54
CA SER A 298 28.82 -21.09 -6.72
C SER A 298 30.26 -20.58 -6.60
N LEU A 299 30.58 -19.40 -7.11
CA LEU A 299 31.91 -18.81 -6.91
C LEU A 299 32.17 -18.50 -5.44
N ARG A 300 31.13 -18.19 -4.65
CA ARG A 300 31.32 -17.98 -3.20
C ARG A 300 31.79 -19.26 -2.51
N ALA A 301 31.25 -20.42 -2.89
CA ALA A 301 31.69 -21.69 -2.34
C ALA A 301 33.03 -22.15 -2.94
N TYR A 302 33.23 -21.92 -4.24
CA TYR A 302 34.43 -22.33 -4.98
C TYR A 302 35.67 -21.53 -4.58
N GLU A 303 35.54 -20.21 -4.42
CA GLU A 303 36.63 -19.30 -4.07
C GLU A 303 36.18 -18.20 -3.09
N PRO A 304 35.97 -18.54 -1.80
CA PRO A 304 35.41 -17.62 -0.80
C PRO A 304 36.19 -16.30 -0.64
N GLY A 305 37.50 -16.32 -0.92
CA GLY A 305 38.39 -15.16 -0.81
C GLY A 305 37.95 -13.96 -1.66
N LEU A 306 37.33 -14.20 -2.81
CA LEU A 306 36.82 -13.13 -3.69
C LEU A 306 35.75 -12.26 -3.03
N PHE A 307 35.00 -12.84 -2.08
CA PHE A 307 33.90 -12.16 -1.38
C PHE A 307 34.35 -11.55 -0.05
N LEU A 308 35.60 -11.80 0.38
CA LEU A 308 36.17 -11.33 1.64
C LEU A 308 37.14 -10.15 1.45
N ALA A 309 37.82 -10.03 0.30
CA ALA A 309 38.87 -9.03 0.06
C ALA A 309 38.45 -7.59 0.40
N PRO A 310 39.18 -6.81 1.23
CA PRO A 310 38.89 -5.40 1.50
C PRO A 310 38.99 -4.56 0.21
N PRO A 311 38.30 -3.41 0.10
CA PRO A 311 38.40 -2.58 -1.09
C PRO A 311 39.87 -2.20 -1.31
N ALA A 312 40.38 -2.47 -2.52
CA ALA A 312 41.71 -2.02 -2.92
C ALA A 312 41.78 -0.51 -2.68
N GLY A 313 42.81 -0.09 -1.93
CA GLY A 313 42.95 1.26 -1.40
C GLY A 313 42.67 2.32 -2.47
N ALA A 314 41.90 3.33 -2.07
CA ALA A 314 41.76 4.56 -2.83
C ALA A 314 43.16 5.10 -3.14
N THR A 315 43.58 5.00 -4.40
CA THR A 315 44.73 5.73 -4.89
C THR A 315 44.38 7.20 -4.72
N ALA A 316 44.93 7.81 -3.66
CA ALA A 316 44.84 9.24 -3.45
C ALA A 316 45.41 9.91 -4.71
N LEU A 317 44.56 10.63 -5.43
CA LEU A 317 45.00 11.58 -6.43
C LEU A 317 45.92 12.58 -5.71
N ARG A 318 47.20 12.57 -6.06
CA ARG A 318 48.12 13.67 -5.79
C ARG A 318 47.91 14.77 -6.81
#